data_AF-A0A561UAB9-F1
#
_entry.id   AF-A0A561UAB9-F1
#
_cell.length_a   1.000
_cell.length_b   1.000
_cell.length_c   1.000
_cell.angle_alpha   90.00
_cell.angle_beta   90.00
_cell.angle_gamma   90.00
#
_symmetry.space_group_name_H-M   'P 1'
#
loop_
_entity.id
_entity.type
_entity.pdbx_description
1 polymer ?
#
loop_
_entity_poly.entity_id
_entity_poly.type
_entity_poly.pdbx_seq_one_letter_code
_entity_poly.pdbx_strand_id
1 'polypeptide(L)'
;MTVRRPARRRLAGLGRAAAVLGTGAAGLALALTLATPSASSRPVPPGGTSAITQHKPDPHIMDFAQGLGAHPMARSERTDETPVAANADGCDHHYGEVNVCVPSAFPPGVGSAPGARCGWLVRHGYADLAVHGKDDLGLDTNHDGVACGRGDAGAGR
;
A
#
# COMPACT_ATOMS: atom_id res chain seq x y z
N MET A 1 -54.09 12.80 22.74
CA MET A 1 -54.30 13.08 21.30
C MET A 1 -53.49 12.07 20.50
N THR A 2 -54.08 10.92 20.23
CA THR A 2 -53.60 9.92 19.26
C THR A 2 -53.89 10.46 17.87
N VAL A 3 -52.95 10.35 16.90
CA VAL A 3 -53.27 10.15 15.47
C VAL A 3 -52.01 9.93 14.63
N ARG A 4 -52.00 8.73 14.01
CA ARG A 4 -51.51 8.32 12.67
C ARG A 4 -50.04 8.47 12.27
N ARG A 5 -49.37 7.31 12.22
CA ARG A 5 -48.32 6.95 11.25
C ARG A 5 -48.93 6.72 9.85
N PRO A 6 -48.26 7.14 8.75
CA PRO A 6 -48.37 6.49 7.44
C PRO A 6 -47.10 5.65 7.18
N ALA A 7 -47.23 4.34 6.99
CA ALA A 7 -47.52 3.65 5.72
C ALA A 7 -46.25 3.45 4.86
N ARG A 8 -45.72 2.23 4.99
CA ARG A 8 -44.63 1.65 4.19
C ARG A 8 -45.02 1.63 2.71
N ARG A 9 -44.10 2.00 1.82
CA ARG A 9 -44.15 1.58 0.40
C ARG A 9 -42.96 0.64 0.15
N ARG A 10 -43.27 -0.65 0.08
CA ARG A 10 -42.41 -1.67 -0.53
C ARG A 10 -42.63 -1.59 -2.04
N LEU A 11 -41.59 -1.30 -2.81
CA LEU A 11 -41.57 -1.52 -4.24
C LEU A 11 -40.80 -2.82 -4.49
N ALA A 12 -41.57 -3.85 -4.81
CA ALA A 12 -41.09 -5.09 -5.39
C ALA A 12 -40.74 -4.82 -6.86
N GLY A 13 -39.49 -5.08 -7.23
CA GLY A 13 -39.07 -5.19 -8.62
C GLY A 13 -38.67 -6.63 -8.90
N LEU A 14 -39.62 -7.45 -9.36
CA LEU A 14 -39.33 -8.69 -10.07
C LEU A 14 -38.85 -8.32 -11.48
N GLY A 15 -37.64 -8.73 -11.84
CA GLY A 15 -37.15 -8.75 -13.22
C GLY A 15 -36.52 -10.11 -13.50
N ARG A 16 -37.31 -11.03 -14.03
CA ARG A 16 -36.84 -12.28 -14.67
C ARG A 16 -36.33 -11.93 -16.08
N ALA A 17 -35.19 -12.48 -16.49
CA ALA A 17 -35.02 -13.06 -17.83
C ALA A 17 -33.73 -13.89 -17.89
N ALA A 18 -33.84 -15.04 -18.53
CA ALA A 18 -32.80 -16.04 -18.73
C ALA A 18 -32.42 -16.13 -20.22
N ALA A 19 -31.35 -16.88 -20.49
CA ALA A 19 -31.00 -17.55 -21.76
C ALA A 19 -30.31 -16.63 -22.81
N VAL A 20 -29.44 -17.06 -23.74
CA VAL A 20 -29.13 -18.34 -24.39
C VAL A 20 -27.65 -18.32 -24.87
N LEU A 21 -27.09 -19.52 -25.06
CA LEU A 21 -25.88 -19.92 -25.80
C LEU A 21 -25.41 -19.04 -26.98
N GLY A 22 -24.08 -18.98 -27.14
CA GLY A 22 -23.42 -18.56 -28.37
C GLY A 22 -22.05 -19.21 -28.53
N THR A 23 -22.03 -20.43 -29.07
CA THR A 23 -20.86 -21.04 -29.70
C THR A 23 -20.42 -20.21 -30.91
N GLY A 24 -19.14 -19.86 -30.99
CA GLY A 24 -18.56 -19.17 -32.14
C GLY A 24 -17.12 -19.60 -32.36
N ALA A 25 -16.95 -20.76 -33.01
CA ALA A 25 -15.69 -21.17 -33.59
C ALA A 25 -15.46 -20.42 -34.91
N ALA A 26 -14.36 -19.69 -35.01
CA ALA A 26 -13.65 -19.35 -36.24
C ALA A 26 -12.29 -18.79 -35.78
N GLY A 27 -11.18 -19.51 -35.86
CA GLY A 27 -10.74 -20.25 -37.04
C GLY A 27 -10.05 -19.29 -38.00
N LEU A 28 -8.92 -18.71 -37.58
CA LEU A 28 -7.97 -18.04 -38.47
C LEU A 28 -6.56 -18.37 -37.96
N ALA A 29 -6.13 -19.58 -38.30
CA ALA A 29 -4.74 -20.00 -38.22
C ALA A 29 -3.97 -19.28 -39.32
N LEU A 30 -3.40 -18.11 -38.99
CA LEU A 30 -2.45 -17.43 -39.87
C LEU A 30 -1.11 -18.16 -39.74
N ALA A 31 -0.89 -19.15 -40.60
CA ALA A 31 0.40 -19.81 -40.76
C ALA A 31 1.39 -18.80 -41.36
N LEU A 32 2.14 -18.08 -40.52
CA LEU A 32 3.34 -17.39 -40.97
C LEU A 32 4.38 -18.46 -41.30
N THR A 33 4.50 -18.77 -42.59
CA THR A 33 5.64 -19.49 -43.16
C THR A 33 6.89 -18.69 -42.86
N LEU A 34 7.65 -19.17 -41.87
CA LEU A 34 8.97 -18.68 -41.53
C LEU A 34 9.85 -18.75 -42.78
N ALA A 35 10.31 -17.59 -43.26
CA ALA A 35 11.32 -17.51 -44.29
C ALA A 35 12.58 -18.24 -43.80
N THR A 36 12.99 -19.27 -44.54
CA THR A 36 14.23 -20.00 -44.30
C THR A 36 15.41 -19.10 -44.70
N PRO A 37 16.30 -18.69 -43.76
CA PRO A 37 17.51 -17.99 -44.15
C PRO A 37 18.41 -18.97 -44.92
N SER A 38 18.72 -18.62 -46.17
CA SER A 38 19.71 -19.32 -46.99
C SER A 38 21.08 -19.21 -46.32
N ALA A 39 21.65 -20.36 -45.94
CA ALA A 39 22.98 -20.45 -45.36
C ALA A 39 24.04 -20.12 -46.43
N SER A 40 24.73 -19.00 -46.27
CA SER A 40 25.92 -18.66 -47.05
C SER A 40 27.09 -19.52 -46.55
N SER A 41 27.49 -20.53 -47.32
CA SER A 41 28.72 -21.30 -47.07
C SER A 41 29.94 -20.39 -47.21
N ARG A 42 30.54 -19.98 -46.09
CA ARG A 42 31.89 -19.39 -46.09
C ARG A 42 32.93 -20.52 -46.13
N PRO A 43 34.08 -20.33 -46.79
CA PRO A 43 35.14 -21.34 -46.83
C PRO A 43 35.64 -21.66 -45.42
N VAL A 44 35.74 -22.95 -45.11
CA VAL A 44 36.40 -23.45 -43.90
C VAL A 44 37.91 -23.44 -44.17
N PRO A 45 38.73 -22.68 -43.41
CA PRO A 45 40.18 -22.83 -43.50
C PRO A 45 40.58 -24.24 -43.05
N PRO A 46 41.46 -24.93 -43.79
CA PRO A 46 41.87 -26.27 -43.41
C PRO A 46 42.77 -26.22 -42.18
N GLY A 47 42.50 -27.12 -41.22
CA GLY A 47 43.52 -27.59 -40.30
C GLY A 47 43.78 -26.69 -39.10
N GLY A 48 42.82 -26.66 -38.19
CA GLY A 48 43.08 -26.35 -36.79
C GLY A 48 42.23 -27.26 -35.92
N THR A 49 42.59 -28.53 -35.77
CA THR A 49 42.15 -29.33 -34.62
C THR A 49 42.82 -28.78 -33.37
N SER A 50 42.47 -27.56 -33.00
CA SER A 50 42.46 -27.17 -31.61
C SER A 50 41.15 -27.74 -31.10
N ALA A 51 41.20 -28.95 -30.56
CA ALA A 51 40.23 -29.35 -29.56
C ALA A 51 40.19 -28.19 -28.57
N ILE A 52 39.16 -27.36 -28.65
CA ILE A 52 38.89 -26.37 -27.62
C ILE A 52 38.46 -27.26 -26.47
N THR A 53 39.42 -27.67 -25.64
CA THR A 53 39.13 -28.14 -24.32
C THR A 53 38.36 -26.99 -23.69
N GLN A 54 37.03 -27.08 -23.73
CA GLN A 54 36.14 -26.17 -23.05
C GLN A 54 36.49 -26.34 -21.59
N HIS A 55 37.40 -25.49 -21.11
CA HIS A 55 37.74 -25.45 -19.71
C HIS A 55 36.48 -24.98 -19.02
N LYS A 56 35.72 -25.93 -18.47
CA LYS A 56 34.57 -25.61 -17.63
C LYS A 56 35.13 -24.76 -16.50
N PRO A 57 34.75 -23.46 -16.41
CA PRO A 57 35.26 -22.62 -15.34
C PRO A 57 34.88 -23.27 -14.02
N ASP A 58 35.84 -23.30 -13.10
CA ASP A 58 35.55 -23.72 -11.74
C ASP A 58 34.39 -22.89 -11.19
N PRO A 59 33.50 -23.50 -10.38
CA PRO A 59 32.43 -22.75 -9.76
C PRO A 59 33.03 -21.60 -8.96
N HIS A 60 32.49 -20.40 -9.13
CA HIS A 60 32.90 -19.25 -8.34
C HIS A 60 32.45 -19.46 -6.90
N ILE A 61 33.37 -19.94 -6.05
CA ILE A 61 33.12 -20.07 -4.63
C ILE A 61 33.59 -18.79 -3.95
N MET A 62 32.64 -18.13 -3.29
CA MET A 62 32.93 -16.94 -2.50
C MET A 62 33.66 -17.36 -1.22
N ASP A 63 34.69 -16.61 -0.82
CA ASP A 63 35.58 -16.98 0.29
C ASP A 63 34.86 -17.23 1.63
N PHE A 64 33.70 -16.61 1.86
CA PHE A 64 32.89 -16.88 3.06
C PHE A 64 32.48 -18.35 3.19
N ALA A 65 32.34 -19.08 2.08
CA ALA A 65 31.93 -20.48 2.06
C ALA A 65 33.05 -21.42 2.54
N GLN A 66 34.30 -20.94 2.57
CA GLN A 66 35.45 -21.67 3.10
C GLN A 66 35.69 -21.36 4.59
N GLY A 67 34.87 -20.49 5.18
CA GLY A 67 34.97 -20.07 6.57
C GLY A 67 34.99 -18.55 6.71
N LEU A 68 34.57 -18.07 7.86
CA LEU A 68 34.70 -16.65 8.20
C LEU A 68 36.17 -16.37 8.54
N GLY A 69 36.83 -15.49 7.78
CA GLY A 69 38.22 -15.08 8.03
C GLY A 69 38.40 -14.21 9.29
N ALA A 70 37.31 -13.80 9.92
CA ALA A 70 37.31 -13.00 11.15
C ALA A 70 36.48 -13.69 12.24
N HIS A 71 36.92 -13.53 13.48
CA HIS A 71 36.15 -13.97 14.64
C HIS A 71 34.90 -13.10 14.81
N PRO A 72 33.78 -13.67 15.30
CA PRO A 72 32.60 -12.88 15.65
C PRO A 72 32.96 -11.78 16.63
N MET A 73 32.51 -10.56 16.36
CA MET A 73 32.70 -9.46 17.29
C MET A 73 31.93 -9.75 18.59
N ALA A 74 32.52 -9.33 19.71
CA ALA A 74 31.85 -9.41 21.00
C ALA A 74 30.53 -8.63 20.96
N ARG A 75 29.53 -9.10 21.70
CA ARG A 75 28.28 -8.36 21.90
C ARG A 75 28.62 -7.01 22.49
N SER A 76 28.14 -5.93 21.86
CA SER A 76 28.25 -4.59 22.43
C SER A 76 27.50 -4.54 23.76
N GLU A 77 28.05 -3.81 24.72
CA GLU A 77 27.33 -3.52 25.96
C GLU A 77 26.02 -2.79 25.64
N ARG A 78 24.98 -3.06 26.43
CA ARG A 78 23.71 -2.36 26.29
C ARG A 78 23.95 -0.91 26.67
N THR A 79 23.87 0.00 25.70
CA THR A 79 23.82 1.43 25.98
C THR A 79 22.51 1.76 26.69
N ASP A 80 22.53 2.78 27.55
CA ASP A 80 21.32 3.31 28.16
C ASP A 80 20.25 3.61 27.10
N GLU A 81 19.01 3.23 27.40
CA GLU A 81 17.89 3.40 26.47
C GLU A 81 17.66 4.90 26.24
N THR A 82 17.68 5.33 24.98
CA THR A 82 17.31 6.71 24.66
C THR A 82 15.80 6.83 24.70
N PRO A 83 15.23 7.72 25.53
CA PRO A 83 13.78 7.92 25.57
C PRO A 83 13.28 8.41 24.21
N VAL A 84 12.31 7.70 23.64
CA VAL A 84 11.63 8.06 22.38
C VAL A 84 10.26 8.62 22.72
N ALA A 85 9.92 9.77 22.14
CA ALA A 85 8.61 10.39 22.33
C ALA A 85 7.51 9.56 21.66
N ALA A 86 6.30 9.57 22.23
CA ALA A 86 5.17 8.80 21.72
C ALA A 86 4.74 9.19 20.28
N ASN A 87 5.08 10.40 19.84
CA ASN A 87 4.80 10.94 18.52
C ASN A 87 6.04 10.97 17.60
N ALA A 88 7.07 10.17 17.89
CA ALA A 88 8.29 10.11 17.09
C ALA A 88 8.04 9.67 15.64
N ASP A 89 6.93 8.99 15.38
CA ASP A 89 6.44 8.61 14.05
C ASP A 89 5.71 9.77 13.32
N GLY A 90 5.55 10.92 13.97
CA GLY A 90 4.86 12.09 13.44
C GLY A 90 3.33 12.00 13.56
N CYS A 91 2.82 10.92 14.14
CA CYS A 91 1.40 10.71 14.38
C CYS A 91 1.02 11.12 15.81
N ASP A 92 -0.19 11.60 15.97
CA ASP A 92 -0.86 11.75 17.24
C ASP A 92 -1.77 10.54 17.46
N HIS A 93 -1.37 9.69 18.41
CA HIS A 93 -2.07 8.44 18.75
C HIS A 93 -3.23 8.65 19.74
N HIS A 94 -3.53 9.90 20.13
CA HIS A 94 -4.67 10.19 20.99
C HIS A 94 -6.00 10.24 20.23
N TYR A 95 -5.98 10.21 18.89
CA TYR A 95 -7.17 10.31 18.04
C TYR A 95 -7.42 9.05 17.21
N GLY A 96 -8.68 8.63 17.17
CA GLY A 96 -9.14 7.52 16.36
C GLY A 96 -8.75 6.15 16.94
N GLU A 97 -8.84 5.12 16.10
CA GLU A 97 -8.45 3.77 16.48
C GLU A 97 -6.93 3.55 16.38
N VAL A 98 -6.44 2.42 16.91
CA VAL A 98 -5.01 2.05 16.94
C VAL A 98 -4.31 2.09 15.58
N ASN A 99 -5.05 1.96 14.47
CA ASN A 99 -4.51 1.97 13.12
C ASN A 99 -4.64 3.33 12.40
N VAL A 100 -5.12 4.36 13.09
CA VAL A 100 -5.34 5.69 12.54
C VAL A 100 -4.17 6.59 12.95
N CYS A 101 -3.41 7.06 11.96
CA CYS A 101 -2.39 8.09 12.18
C CYS A 101 -2.99 9.47 11.87
N VAL A 102 -3.24 10.27 12.90
CA VAL A 102 -3.55 11.69 12.73
C VAL A 102 -2.23 12.47 12.72
N PRO A 103 -1.95 13.31 11.71
CA PRO A 103 -0.70 14.06 11.68
C PRO A 103 -0.61 15.04 12.85
N SER A 104 0.47 14.93 13.63
CA SER A 104 0.80 15.92 14.67
C SER A 104 1.19 17.28 14.07
N ALA A 105 1.71 17.27 12.84
CA ALA A 105 2.01 18.46 12.05
C ALA A 105 1.24 18.43 10.72
N PHE A 106 0.42 19.45 10.50
CA PHE A 106 -0.35 19.58 9.26
C PHE A 106 0.48 20.20 8.14
N PRO A 107 0.20 19.88 6.86
CA PRO A 107 0.84 20.52 5.72
C PRO A 107 0.70 22.05 5.75
N PRO A 108 1.67 22.79 5.16
CA PRO A 108 1.55 24.23 5.04
C PRO A 108 0.27 24.61 4.29
N GLY A 109 -0.44 25.62 4.81
CA GLY A 109 -1.70 26.11 4.22
C GLY A 109 -2.99 25.54 4.84
N VAL A 110 -2.91 24.53 5.72
CA VAL A 110 -4.10 24.01 6.44
C VAL A 110 -4.58 24.97 7.53
N GLY A 111 -3.71 25.83 8.06
CA GLY A 111 -4.03 26.72 9.17
C GLY A 111 -3.98 26.02 10.54
N SER A 112 -3.87 26.79 11.61
CA SER A 112 -3.76 26.29 12.98
C SER A 112 -5.11 26.19 13.71
N ALA A 113 -6.17 26.79 13.17
CA ALA A 113 -7.49 26.75 13.78
C ALA A 113 -8.07 25.32 13.73
N PRO A 114 -8.73 24.84 14.80
CA PRO A 114 -9.34 23.52 14.85
C PRO A 114 -10.24 23.21 13.65
N GLY A 115 -11.08 24.17 13.25
CA GLY A 115 -11.96 23.99 12.10
C GLY A 115 -11.26 23.81 10.75
N ALA A 116 -10.10 24.44 10.58
CA ALA A 116 -9.34 24.28 9.34
C ALA A 116 -8.63 22.92 9.29
N ARG A 117 -8.11 22.46 10.44
CA ARG A 117 -7.54 21.12 10.63
C ARG A 117 -8.59 20.02 10.47
N CYS A 118 -9.73 20.12 11.15
CA CYS A 118 -10.84 19.18 10.99
C CYS A 118 -11.37 19.17 9.55
N GLY A 119 -11.51 20.34 8.92
CA GLY A 119 -11.88 20.40 7.50
C GLY A 119 -10.88 19.66 6.59
N TRP A 120 -9.58 19.75 6.87
CA TRP A 120 -8.57 18.98 6.16
C TRP A 120 -8.67 17.48 6.46
N LEU A 121 -8.80 17.09 7.72
CA LEU A 121 -8.94 15.70 8.16
C LEU A 121 -10.13 15.01 7.50
N VAL A 122 -11.31 15.64 7.53
CA VAL A 122 -12.53 15.09 6.94
C VAL A 122 -12.38 14.90 5.44
N ARG A 123 -11.74 15.84 4.73
CA ARG A 123 -11.44 15.70 3.29
C ARG A 123 -10.49 14.55 2.97
N HIS A 124 -9.67 14.12 3.93
CA HIS A 124 -8.74 13.00 3.80
C HIS A 124 -9.26 11.71 4.43
N GLY A 125 -10.54 11.66 4.83
CA GLY A 125 -11.20 10.46 5.35
C GLY A 125 -11.07 10.26 6.86
N TYR A 126 -10.53 11.24 7.58
CA TYR A 126 -10.44 11.22 9.04
C TYR A 126 -11.63 12.01 9.61
N ALA A 127 -12.64 11.30 10.09
CA ALA A 127 -13.83 11.92 10.63
C ALA A 127 -14.36 11.10 11.81
N ASP A 128 -15.07 11.75 12.75
CA ASP A 128 -15.57 11.13 13.98
C ASP A 128 -14.45 10.41 14.76
N LEU A 129 -13.36 11.13 15.03
CA LEU A 129 -12.17 10.58 15.66
C LEU A 129 -12.37 10.52 17.18
N ALA A 130 -12.48 9.33 17.75
CA ALA A 130 -12.53 9.16 19.19
C ALA A 130 -11.26 9.72 19.86
N VAL A 131 -11.40 10.47 20.95
CA VAL A 131 -10.27 11.01 21.71
C VAL A 131 -10.01 10.11 22.92
N HIS A 132 -8.85 9.48 22.96
CA HIS A 132 -8.47 8.51 24.00
C HIS A 132 -7.51 9.07 25.05
N GLY A 133 -7.05 10.30 24.89
CA GLY A 133 -6.10 10.93 25.78
C GLY A 133 -6.23 12.44 25.77
N LYS A 134 -5.08 13.13 25.75
CA LYS A 134 -5.07 14.58 25.69
C LYS A 134 -5.39 15.04 24.27
N ASP A 135 -6.27 16.02 24.15
CA ASP A 135 -6.58 16.69 22.89
C ASP A 135 -5.46 17.68 22.52
N ASP A 136 -4.29 17.17 22.16
CA ASP A 136 -3.09 17.98 21.87
C ASP A 136 -3.25 18.88 20.63
N LEU A 137 -4.11 18.47 19.68
CA LEU A 137 -4.40 19.21 18.46
C LEU A 137 -5.61 20.15 18.60
N GLY A 138 -6.35 20.08 19.71
CA GLY A 138 -7.50 20.93 19.99
C GLY A 138 -8.68 20.69 19.04
N LEU A 139 -8.86 19.45 18.58
CA LEU A 139 -9.82 19.10 17.53
C LEU A 139 -11.22 18.79 18.09
N ASP A 140 -11.30 18.34 19.35
CA ASP A 140 -12.55 18.14 20.08
C ASP A 140 -12.90 19.43 20.82
N THR A 141 -13.52 20.34 20.07
CA THR A 141 -13.83 21.70 20.51
C THR A 141 -15.05 21.78 21.43
N ASN A 142 -15.93 20.78 21.42
CA ASN A 142 -17.08 20.68 22.30
C ASN A 142 -16.85 19.73 23.49
N HIS A 143 -15.71 19.06 23.54
CA HIS A 143 -15.27 18.15 24.60
C HIS A 143 -16.22 16.97 24.81
N ASP A 144 -16.78 16.43 23.72
CA ASP A 144 -17.67 15.26 23.77
C ASP A 144 -16.94 13.92 23.61
N GLY A 145 -15.61 13.96 23.45
CA GLY A 145 -14.75 12.80 23.26
C GLY A 145 -14.66 12.32 21.81
N VAL A 146 -15.24 13.06 20.86
CA VAL A 146 -15.19 12.75 19.43
C VAL A 146 -14.76 13.99 18.64
N ALA A 147 -13.50 14.04 18.24
CA ALA A 147 -12.94 15.09 17.41
C ALA A 147 -13.46 15.07 15.97
N CYS A 148 -13.63 16.26 15.42
CA CYS A 148 -14.18 16.49 14.08
C CYS A 148 -15.55 15.82 13.88
N GLY A 149 -16.33 15.69 14.95
CA GLY A 149 -17.73 15.26 14.94
C GLY A 149 -18.67 16.43 14.63
N ARG A 150 -19.97 16.17 14.48
CA ARG A 150 -20.98 17.19 14.09
C ARG A 150 -20.99 18.45 14.99
N GLY A 151 -20.53 18.34 16.23
CA GLY A 151 -20.44 19.45 17.19
C GLY A 151 -19.17 20.29 17.07
N ASP A 152 -18.17 19.84 16.30
CA ASP A 152 -16.88 20.49 16.22
C ASP A 152 -16.76 21.54 15.13
N ALA A 153 -15.84 22.47 15.37
CA ALA A 153 -15.42 23.43 14.37
C ALA A 153 -14.99 22.70 13.09
N GLY A 154 -15.53 23.12 11.93
CA GLY A 154 -15.10 22.63 10.62
C GLY A 154 -15.57 21.22 10.24
N ALA A 155 -16.34 20.54 11.08
CA ALA A 155 -16.85 19.19 10.81
C ALA A 155 -18.12 19.15 9.95
N GLY A 156 -18.46 20.24 9.26
CA GLY A 156 -19.73 20.46 8.55
C GLY A 156 -20.15 19.28 7.68
N ARG A 157 -21.05 18.43 8.21
CA ARG A 157 -21.67 17.28 7.55
C ARG A 157 -23.17 17.21 7.85
#